data_AF-A0A0T7BTH6-F1
#
_entry.id   AF-A0A0T7BTH6-F1
#
_cell.length_a   1.000
_cell.length_b   1.000
_cell.length_c   1.000
_cell.angle_alpha   90.00
_cell.angle_beta   90.00
_cell.angle_gamma   90.00
#
_symmetry.space_group_name_H-M   'P 1'
#
loop_
_entity.id
_entity.type
_entity.pdbx_description
1 polymer ?
#
loop_
_entity_poly.entity_id
_entity_poly.type
_entity_poly.pdbx_seq_one_letter_code
_entity_poly.pdbx_strand_id
1 'polypeptide(L)'
;MFILKRQDVEISNIQHPSRDQQVPILHYQGQTFRLISVFKASQEEEAKTLWREFTDNRGKACVLLEEPERFSIWGKVRLEQIHGDAESHTNLSTYTQATILLLQSLYMDIEDFLGARQAALFQKEIGEFLQQWQFPQGNSPQAVKNLLAMNPLDEALTPNWQEHHVVTLLQELHRLGKAYFGNTNFANPVKDKLQDMTDAERSLFMAWLHQSTLSKLWH
;
A
#
# COMPACT_ATOMS: atom_id res chain seq x y z
N MET A 1 -6.70 21.11 12.48
CA MET A 1 -5.78 21.14 11.32
C MET A 1 -4.39 21.43 11.87
N PHE A 2 -3.46 20.46 11.86
CA PHE A 2 -2.14 20.58 12.48
C PHE A 2 -1.04 20.18 11.49
N ILE A 3 -0.38 21.19 10.91
CA ILE A 3 0.87 21.05 10.17
C ILE A 3 1.96 21.44 11.16
N LEU A 4 2.94 20.55 11.38
CA LEU A 4 4.07 20.82 12.27
C LEU A 4 5.31 21.14 11.45
N LYS A 5 6.17 21.99 11.98
CA LYS A 5 7.51 22.20 11.43
C LYS A 5 8.50 21.32 12.18
N ARG A 6 9.65 21.06 11.54
CA ARG A 6 10.74 20.28 12.17
C ARG A 6 11.14 20.75 13.57
N GLN A 7 11.04 22.05 13.85
CA GLN A 7 11.36 22.66 15.14
C GLN A 7 10.35 22.37 16.25
N ASP A 8 9.12 21.98 15.89
CA ASP A 8 8.02 21.78 16.85
C ASP A 8 8.01 20.35 17.40
N VAL A 9 8.87 19.46 16.88
CA VAL A 9 8.82 18.02 17.12
C VAL A 9 10.17 17.45 17.50
N GLU A 10 10.14 16.44 18.35
CA GLU A 10 11.31 15.62 18.66
C GLU A 10 11.22 14.32 17.86
N ILE A 11 12.22 14.05 17.01
CA ILE A 11 12.30 12.79 16.26
C ILE A 11 13.43 11.97 16.87
N SER A 12 13.11 10.76 17.30
CA SER A 12 14.05 9.79 17.84
C SER A 12 13.95 8.49 17.07
N ASN A 13 15.04 7.72 17.07
CA ASN A 13 15.04 6.38 16.52
C ASN A 13 14.95 5.40 17.68
N ILE A 14 13.93 4.53 17.66
CA ILE A 14 13.86 3.42 18.60
C ILE A 14 14.36 2.15 17.92
N GLN A 15 15.12 1.34 18.67
CA GLN A 15 15.50 0.02 18.20
C GLN A 15 14.26 -0.86 18.17
N HIS A 16 13.99 -1.49 17.03
CA HIS A 16 12.92 -2.46 16.94
C HIS A 16 13.24 -3.67 17.85
N PRO A 17 12.35 -4.13 18.72
CA PRO A 17 12.67 -5.17 19.70
C PRO A 17 13.01 -6.53 19.06
N SER A 18 12.54 -6.81 17.83
CA SER A 18 12.78 -8.07 17.12
C SER A 18 13.58 -7.94 15.82
N ARG A 19 14.04 -6.74 15.45
CA ARG A 19 14.89 -6.53 14.27
C ARG A 19 16.03 -5.59 14.61
N ASP A 20 17.18 -5.78 13.98
CA ASP A 20 18.32 -4.88 14.12
C ASP A 20 18.13 -3.59 13.26
N GLN A 21 16.93 -3.02 13.30
CA GLN A 21 16.52 -1.88 12.49
C GLN A 21 15.94 -0.79 13.38
N GLN A 22 16.37 0.44 13.14
CA GLN A 22 15.87 1.62 13.82
C GLN A 22 14.60 2.14 13.15
N VAL A 23 13.55 2.38 13.94
CA VAL A 23 12.30 2.97 13.48
C VAL A 23 12.23 4.43 13.94
N PRO A 24 12.03 5.39 13.02
CA PRO A 24 11.89 6.79 13.40
C PRO A 24 10.51 7.02 14.02
N ILE A 25 10.52 7.72 15.15
CA ILE A 25 9.34 8.09 15.92
C ILE A 25 9.36 9.59 16.20
N LEU A 26 8.20 10.20 16.00
CA LEU A 26 7.96 11.61 16.27
C LEU A 26 7.20 11.76 17.59
N HIS A 27 7.73 12.58 18.48
CA HIS A 27 7.09 13.00 19.72
C HIS A 27 6.60 14.44 19.59
N TYR A 28 5.33 14.64 19.92
CA TYR A 28 4.71 15.96 19.95
C TYR A 28 3.64 16.00 21.03
N GLN A 29 3.74 16.98 21.95
CA GLN A 29 2.78 17.20 23.05
C GLN A 29 2.46 15.94 23.87
N GLY A 30 3.49 15.14 24.21
CA GLY A 30 3.31 13.89 24.97
C GLY A 30 2.62 12.77 24.21
N GLN A 31 2.47 12.91 22.89
CA GLN A 31 1.96 11.88 22.00
C GLN A 31 3.06 11.37 21.08
N THR A 32 2.95 10.09 20.73
CA THR A 32 3.91 9.39 19.89
C THR A 32 3.29 9.12 18.53
N PHE A 33 4.04 9.39 17.47
CA PHE A 33 3.63 9.19 16.09
C PHE A 33 4.69 8.39 15.33
N ARG A 34 4.24 7.49 14.46
CA ARG A 34 5.08 6.69 13.58
C ARG A 34 5.01 7.25 12.16
N LEU A 35 6.13 7.20 11.46
CA LEU A 35 6.20 7.61 10.06
C LEU A 35 5.28 6.73 9.19
N ILE A 36 4.36 7.35 8.46
CA ILE A 36 3.47 6.69 7.48
C ILE A 36 4.08 6.83 6.07
N SER A 37 4.38 8.05 5.63
CA SER A 37 4.86 8.31 4.26
C SER A 37 5.75 9.55 4.19
N VAL A 38 6.58 9.63 3.16
CA VAL A 38 7.52 10.74 2.90
C VAL A 38 7.37 11.21 1.45
N PHE A 39 7.37 12.52 1.26
CA PHE A 39 7.17 13.22 -0.01
C PHE A 39 8.29 14.24 -0.20
N LYS A 40 8.68 14.53 -1.44
CA LYS A 40 9.67 15.59 -1.72
C LYS A 40 9.05 16.97 -1.51
N ALA A 41 9.88 18.00 -1.35
CA ALA A 41 9.42 19.39 -1.26
C ALA A 41 8.53 19.81 -2.45
N SER A 42 8.77 19.26 -3.64
CA SER A 42 7.96 19.52 -4.84
C SER A 42 6.55 18.88 -4.82
N GLN A 43 6.22 18.09 -3.79
CA GLN A 43 4.99 17.28 -3.69
C GLN A 43 4.14 17.69 -2.48
N GLU A 44 4.16 18.97 -2.16
CA GLU A 44 3.43 19.54 -1.03
C GLU A 44 1.93 19.28 -1.11
N GLU A 45 1.33 19.47 -2.29
CA GLU A 45 -0.12 19.35 -2.48
C GLU A 45 -0.59 17.89 -2.39
N GLU A 46 0.22 16.94 -2.86
CA GLU A 46 -0.03 15.51 -2.72
C GLU A 46 0.06 15.08 -1.24
N ALA A 47 1.09 15.54 -0.53
CA ALA A 47 1.25 15.27 0.90
C ALA A 47 0.06 15.82 1.71
N LYS A 48 -0.41 17.03 1.40
CA LYS A 48 -1.60 17.62 2.03
C LYS A 48 -2.89 16.86 1.69
N THR A 49 -3.04 16.42 0.44
CA THR A 49 -4.21 15.67 -0.01
C THR A 49 -4.30 14.34 0.72
N LEU A 50 -3.21 13.58 0.76
CA LEU A 50 -3.18 12.30 1.46
C LEU A 50 -3.37 12.47 2.97
N TRP A 51 -2.77 13.52 3.56
CA TRP A 51 -2.97 13.83 4.97
C TRP A 51 -4.44 14.13 5.30
N ARG A 52 -5.12 14.96 4.49
CA ARG A 52 -6.55 15.25 4.64
C ARG A 52 -7.40 13.99 4.55
N GLU A 53 -7.10 13.09 3.62
CA GLU A 53 -7.81 11.81 3.55
C GLU A 53 -7.66 10.99 4.83
N PHE A 54 -6.48 10.99 5.47
CA PHE A 54 -6.28 10.29 6.73
C PHE A 54 -7.01 10.94 7.91
N THR A 55 -7.02 12.28 7.98
CA THR A 55 -7.66 13.00 9.10
C THR A 55 -9.16 13.07 8.97
N ASP A 56 -9.67 13.34 7.77
CA ASP A 56 -11.07 13.69 7.55
C ASP A 56 -11.93 12.44 7.30
N ASN A 57 -11.39 11.46 6.56
CA ASN A 57 -12.16 10.27 6.20
C ASN A 57 -11.93 9.08 7.14
N ARG A 58 -10.80 9.02 7.87
CA ARG A 58 -10.42 7.83 8.66
C ARG A 58 -10.40 8.05 10.17
N GLY A 59 -10.62 9.28 10.67
CA GLY A 59 -10.59 9.61 12.10
C GLY A 59 -9.26 9.29 12.79
N LYS A 60 -8.20 9.00 12.02
CA LYS A 60 -6.87 8.69 12.54
C LYS A 60 -6.19 10.02 12.88
N ALA A 61 -5.65 10.12 14.10
CA ALA A 61 -4.86 11.27 14.50
C ALA A 61 -3.52 11.23 13.73
N CYS A 62 -3.46 11.92 12.59
CA CYS A 62 -2.29 12.01 11.74
C CYS A 62 -1.77 13.44 11.69
N VAL A 63 -0.46 13.59 11.60
CA VAL A 63 0.26 14.85 11.55
C VAL A 63 1.01 14.93 10.23
N LEU A 64 0.94 16.08 9.58
CA LEU A 64 1.82 16.42 8.46
C LEU A 64 3.00 17.22 9.02
N LEU A 65 4.22 16.70 8.86
CA LEU A 65 5.46 17.35 9.21
C LEU A 65 6.09 17.95 7.96
N GLU A 66 6.33 19.26 8.00
CA GLU A 66 7.05 20.02 6.99
C GLU A 66 8.52 20.15 7.38
N GLU A 67 9.40 19.68 6.51
CA GLU A 67 10.84 19.82 6.59
C GLU A 67 11.34 20.56 5.33
N PRO A 68 12.51 21.25 5.39
CA PRO A 68 12.95 22.11 4.28
C PRO A 68 13.02 21.44 2.90
N GLU A 69 13.30 20.13 2.88
CA GLU A 69 13.48 19.36 1.64
C GLU A 69 12.37 18.32 1.40
N ARG A 70 11.42 18.15 2.33
CA ARG A 70 10.44 17.07 2.28
C ARG A 70 9.22 17.31 3.18
N PHE A 71 8.13 16.63 2.85
CA PHE A 71 6.97 16.49 3.72
C PHE A 71 6.88 15.05 4.22
N SER A 72 6.42 14.84 5.45
CA SER A 72 6.20 13.50 5.98
C SER A 72 4.89 13.42 6.74
N ILE A 73 4.16 12.32 6.59
CA ILE A 73 2.92 12.07 7.31
C ILE A 73 3.19 11.08 8.43
N TRP A 74 2.72 11.38 9.62
CA TRP A 74 2.93 10.60 10.83
C TRP A 74 1.60 10.23 11.48
N GLY A 75 1.42 8.96 11.84
CA GLY A 75 0.21 8.47 12.49
C GLY A 75 0.40 8.27 13.98
N LYS A 76 -0.56 8.69 14.80
CA LYS A 76 -0.52 8.49 16.26
C LYS A 76 -0.54 7.00 16.60
N VAL A 77 0.37 6.59 17.48
CA VAL A 77 0.48 5.21 17.98
C VAL A 77 0.53 5.19 19.50
N ARG A 78 0.07 4.11 20.12
CA ARG A 78 0.35 3.82 21.54
C ARG A 78 1.65 3.01 21.61
N LEU A 79 2.56 3.34 22.53
CA LEU A 79 3.86 2.65 22.70
C LEU A 79 3.73 1.13 22.84
N GLU A 80 2.61 0.63 23.40
CA GLU A 80 2.30 -0.80 23.52
C GLU A 80 2.08 -1.49 22.14
N GLN A 81 1.63 -0.77 21.11
CA GLN A 81 1.39 -1.33 19.77
C GLN A 81 2.68 -1.50 18.94
N ILE A 82 3.79 -0.89 19.37
CA ILE A 82 5.10 -1.08 18.74
C ILE A 82 5.61 -2.52 18.97
N HIS A 83 5.18 -3.19 20.05
CA HIS A 83 5.49 -4.60 20.30
C HIS A 83 4.69 -5.57 19.40
N GLY A 84 3.64 -5.11 18.69
CA GLY A 84 2.88 -5.89 17.72
C GLY A 84 3.42 -5.81 16.28
N ASP A 85 4.56 -5.13 16.04
CA ASP A 85 5.05 -4.85 14.69
C ASP A 85 5.67 -6.06 13.96
N ALA A 86 6.04 -7.14 14.66
CA ALA A 86 6.37 -8.39 13.97
C ALA A 86 5.15 -8.93 13.22
N GLU A 87 3.98 -8.96 13.86
CA GLU A 87 2.71 -9.30 13.21
C GLU A 87 2.31 -8.23 12.19
N SER A 88 2.43 -6.93 12.48
CA SER A 88 2.01 -5.88 11.53
C SER A 88 2.81 -5.89 10.21
N HIS A 89 4.12 -6.17 10.28
CA HIS A 89 4.99 -6.28 9.11
C HIS A 89 4.76 -7.60 8.35
N THR A 90 4.61 -8.72 9.05
CA THR A 90 4.22 -9.99 8.42
C THR A 90 2.85 -9.84 7.73
N ASN A 91 1.88 -9.20 8.38
CA ASN A 91 0.57 -8.95 7.81
C ASN A 91 0.65 -8.07 6.56
N LEU A 92 1.49 -7.02 6.56
CA LEU A 92 1.67 -6.16 5.40
C LEU A 92 2.37 -6.87 4.23
N SER A 93 3.31 -7.77 4.52
CA SER A 93 3.89 -8.64 3.49
C SER A 93 2.80 -9.51 2.87
N THR A 94 1.99 -10.18 3.69
CA THR A 94 0.85 -10.99 3.22
C THR A 94 -0.13 -10.17 2.37
N TYR A 95 -0.45 -8.93 2.76
CA TYR A 95 -1.34 -8.07 1.97
C TYR A 95 -0.74 -7.66 0.63
N THR A 96 0.59 -7.47 0.59
CA THR A 96 1.32 -7.16 -0.63
C THR A 96 1.32 -8.35 -1.59
N GLN A 97 1.61 -9.56 -1.08
CA GLN A 97 1.58 -10.79 -1.86
C GLN A 97 0.19 -11.05 -2.46
N ALA A 98 -0.86 -10.93 -1.65
CA ALA A 98 -2.24 -11.05 -2.10
C ALA A 98 -2.57 -10.03 -3.20
N THR A 99 -2.19 -8.76 -3.02
CA THR A 99 -2.44 -7.71 -4.03
C THR A 99 -1.71 -7.99 -5.35
N ILE A 100 -0.48 -8.50 -5.29
CA ILE A 100 0.28 -8.86 -6.51
C ILE A 100 -0.37 -10.07 -7.20
N LEU A 101 -0.83 -11.08 -6.45
CA LEU A 101 -1.59 -12.21 -7.01
C LEU A 101 -2.85 -11.73 -7.76
N LEU A 102 -3.60 -10.79 -7.18
CA LEU A 102 -4.79 -10.24 -7.82
C LEU A 102 -4.44 -9.44 -9.09
N LEU A 103 -3.36 -8.65 -9.06
CA LEU A 103 -2.83 -7.96 -10.25
C LEU A 103 -2.48 -8.96 -11.37
N GLN A 104 -1.73 -10.02 -11.03
CA GLN A 104 -1.30 -11.05 -11.98
C GLN A 104 -2.50 -11.81 -12.54
N SER A 105 -3.47 -12.18 -11.69
CA SER A 105 -4.69 -12.86 -12.12
C SER A 105 -5.49 -12.00 -13.09
N LEU A 106 -5.65 -10.71 -12.77
CA LEU A 106 -6.39 -9.80 -13.64
C LEU A 106 -5.68 -9.61 -14.99
N TYR A 107 -4.35 -9.51 -15.00
CA TYR A 107 -3.56 -9.46 -16.22
C TYR A 107 -3.76 -10.73 -17.08
N MET A 108 -3.69 -11.91 -16.48
CA MET A 108 -3.91 -13.19 -17.17
C MET A 108 -5.33 -13.29 -17.74
N ASP A 109 -6.35 -12.94 -16.95
CA ASP A 109 -7.74 -12.92 -17.43
C ASP A 109 -7.92 -11.96 -18.62
N ILE A 110 -7.33 -10.77 -18.56
CA ILE A 110 -7.38 -9.82 -19.69
C ILE A 110 -6.68 -10.41 -20.91
N GLU A 111 -5.53 -11.06 -20.75
CA GLU A 111 -4.83 -11.71 -21.86
C GLU A 111 -5.65 -12.86 -22.47
N ASP A 112 -6.21 -13.73 -21.63
CA ASP A 112 -6.94 -14.92 -22.05
C ASP A 112 -8.28 -14.58 -22.70
N PHE A 113 -9.03 -13.61 -22.15
CA PHE A 113 -10.36 -13.25 -22.64
C PHE A 113 -10.36 -12.14 -23.69
N LEU A 114 -9.42 -11.20 -23.63
CA LEU A 114 -9.41 -9.98 -24.46
C LEU A 114 -8.18 -9.90 -25.39
N GLY A 115 -7.20 -10.78 -25.20
CA GLY A 115 -6.02 -10.94 -26.05
C GLY A 115 -4.81 -10.11 -25.62
N ALA A 116 -3.63 -10.54 -26.08
CA ALA A 116 -2.32 -9.97 -25.72
C ALA A 116 -2.20 -8.44 -25.96
N ARG A 117 -2.93 -7.88 -26.93
CA ARG A 117 -2.94 -6.43 -27.16
C ARG A 117 -3.58 -5.67 -25.99
N GLN A 118 -4.67 -6.19 -25.42
CA GLN A 118 -5.33 -5.58 -24.28
C GLN A 118 -4.50 -5.77 -23.00
N ALA A 119 -3.89 -6.94 -22.84
CA ALA A 119 -2.94 -7.19 -21.75
C ALA A 119 -1.75 -6.22 -21.76
N ALA A 120 -1.19 -5.94 -22.95
CA ALA A 120 -0.11 -4.95 -23.09
C ALA A 120 -0.54 -3.52 -22.75
N LEU A 121 -1.79 -3.14 -23.05
CA LEU A 121 -2.35 -1.85 -22.65
C LEU A 121 -2.54 -1.78 -21.13
N PHE A 122 -3.13 -2.81 -20.53
CA PHE A 122 -3.30 -2.90 -19.08
C PHE A 122 -1.96 -2.81 -18.35
N GLN A 123 -0.94 -3.54 -18.82
CA GLN A 123 0.41 -3.45 -18.27
C GLN A 123 0.97 -2.03 -18.32
N LYS A 124 0.72 -1.29 -19.41
CA LYS A 124 1.15 0.10 -19.55
C LYS A 124 0.42 1.01 -18.56
N GLU A 125 -0.90 0.87 -18.42
CA GLU A 125 -1.71 1.64 -17.46
C GLU A 125 -1.26 1.39 -16.01
N ILE A 126 -0.98 0.12 -15.67
CA ILE A 126 -0.39 -0.23 -14.37
C ILE A 126 0.98 0.43 -14.19
N GLY A 127 1.83 0.41 -15.21
CA GLY A 127 3.14 1.08 -15.12
C GLY A 127 3.04 2.58 -14.88
N GLU A 128 2.13 3.26 -15.58
CA GLU A 128 1.85 4.68 -15.37
C GLU A 128 1.34 4.95 -13.94
N PHE A 129 0.43 4.11 -13.44
CA PHE A 129 -0.09 4.21 -12.08
C PHE A 129 0.99 4.00 -11.02
N LEU A 130 1.78 2.93 -11.13
CA LEU A 130 2.86 2.62 -10.19
C LEU A 130 3.91 3.73 -10.15
N GLN A 131 4.24 4.33 -11.30
CA GLN A 131 5.15 5.47 -11.40
C GLN A 131 4.55 6.72 -10.75
N GLN A 132 3.28 7.02 -11.02
CA GLN A 132 2.58 8.17 -10.44
C GLN A 132 2.56 8.10 -8.91
N TRP A 133 2.33 6.91 -8.36
CA TRP A 133 2.26 6.67 -6.92
C TRP A 133 3.59 6.24 -6.29
N GLN A 134 4.69 6.30 -7.04
CA GLN A 134 6.06 6.02 -6.57
C GLN A 134 6.21 4.67 -5.87
N PHE A 135 5.59 3.63 -6.43
CA PHE A 135 5.69 2.30 -5.86
C PHE A 135 7.15 1.85 -5.79
N PRO A 136 7.60 1.30 -4.64
CA PRO A 136 8.88 0.62 -4.55
C PRO A 136 8.94 -0.45 -5.64
N GLN A 137 9.97 -0.37 -6.49
CA GLN A 137 10.16 -1.27 -7.63
C GLN A 137 9.05 -1.19 -8.72
N GLY A 138 8.31 -0.08 -8.82
CA GLY A 138 7.27 0.14 -9.85
C GLY A 138 7.62 1.16 -10.93
N ASN A 139 8.81 1.79 -10.86
CA ASN A 139 9.12 3.02 -11.61
C ASN A 139 9.70 2.80 -13.02
N SER A 140 9.61 1.58 -13.57
CA SER A 140 10.08 1.32 -14.93
C SER A 140 9.27 0.22 -15.62
N PRO A 141 9.16 0.23 -16.97
CA PRO A 141 8.46 -0.83 -17.70
C PRO A 141 9.00 -2.23 -17.41
N GLN A 142 10.31 -2.37 -17.17
CA GLN A 142 10.92 -3.65 -16.81
C GLN A 142 10.48 -4.10 -15.41
N ALA A 143 10.35 -3.16 -14.47
CA ALA A 143 9.95 -3.50 -13.11
C ALA A 143 8.48 -3.97 -13.06
N VAL A 144 7.60 -3.39 -13.88
CA VAL A 144 6.22 -3.88 -14.07
C VAL A 144 6.20 -5.28 -14.67
N LYS A 145 7.03 -5.55 -15.70
CA LYS A 145 7.16 -6.92 -16.26
C LYS A 145 7.60 -7.91 -15.20
N ASN A 146 8.58 -7.54 -14.39
CA ASN A 146 9.07 -8.40 -13.32
C ASN A 146 7.97 -8.65 -12.27
N LEU A 147 7.19 -7.63 -11.90
CA LEU A 147 6.07 -7.76 -10.97
C LEU A 147 4.98 -8.71 -11.49
N LEU A 148 4.72 -8.70 -12.80
CA LEU A 148 3.75 -9.59 -13.44
C LEU A 148 4.26 -11.04 -13.59
N ALA A 149 5.57 -11.27 -13.52
CA ALA A 149 6.18 -12.57 -13.76
C ALA A 149 6.81 -13.23 -12.51
N MET A 150 7.08 -12.46 -11.46
CA MET A 150 7.67 -12.96 -10.21
C MET A 150 6.70 -13.88 -9.47
N ASN A 151 7.24 -14.77 -8.64
CA ASN A 151 6.43 -15.49 -7.66
C ASN A 151 6.15 -14.56 -6.47
N PRO A 152 4.90 -14.12 -6.25
CA PRO A 152 4.56 -13.24 -5.13
C PRO A 152 4.62 -13.94 -3.78
N LEU A 153 4.58 -15.27 -3.72
CA LEU A 153 4.65 -16.02 -2.46
C LEU A 153 6.09 -16.17 -1.93
N ASP A 154 7.09 -15.77 -2.72
CA ASP A 154 8.47 -15.69 -2.26
C ASP A 154 8.68 -14.36 -1.51
N GLU A 155 8.82 -14.44 -0.19
CA GLU A 155 9.01 -13.29 0.69
C GLU A 155 10.26 -12.48 0.31
N ALA A 156 11.31 -13.13 -0.22
CA ALA A 156 12.54 -12.45 -0.63
C ALA A 156 12.36 -11.58 -1.88
N LEU A 157 11.36 -11.88 -2.71
CA LEU A 157 11.03 -11.13 -3.91
C LEU A 157 9.89 -10.12 -3.67
N THR A 158 9.21 -10.21 -2.53
CA THR A 158 8.07 -9.36 -2.22
C THR A 158 8.54 -7.90 -2.04
N PRO A 159 7.97 -6.94 -2.78
CA PRO A 159 8.33 -5.54 -2.64
C PRO A 159 8.00 -5.01 -1.23
N ASN A 160 8.84 -4.12 -0.72
CA ASN A 160 8.62 -3.43 0.55
C ASN A 160 7.56 -2.32 0.41
N TRP A 161 6.33 -2.70 0.10
CA TRP A 161 5.19 -1.79 0.00
C TRP A 161 4.70 -1.34 1.37
N GLN A 162 4.05 -0.19 1.39
CA GLN A 162 3.36 0.35 2.56
C GLN A 162 1.87 0.10 2.38
N GLU A 163 1.10 0.12 3.47
CA GLU A 163 -0.34 -0.16 3.42
C GLU A 163 -1.08 0.73 2.39
N HIS A 164 -0.65 1.99 2.24
CA HIS A 164 -1.26 2.87 1.26
C HIS A 164 -1.05 2.41 -0.20
N HIS A 165 0.12 1.85 -0.55
CA HIS A 165 0.38 1.26 -1.87
C HIS A 165 -0.57 0.09 -2.13
N VAL A 166 -0.76 -0.79 -1.13
CA VAL A 166 -1.69 -1.93 -1.22
C VAL A 166 -3.11 -1.43 -1.48
N VAL A 167 -3.56 -0.45 -0.69
CA VAL A 167 -4.93 0.10 -0.80
C VAL A 167 -5.16 0.78 -2.15
N THR A 168 -4.27 1.66 -2.58
CA THR A 168 -4.45 2.40 -3.84
C THR A 168 -4.38 1.47 -5.04
N LEU A 169 -3.50 0.47 -5.04
CA LEU A 169 -3.43 -0.50 -6.13
C LEU A 169 -4.71 -1.35 -6.20
N LEU A 170 -5.23 -1.86 -5.07
CA LEU A 170 -6.48 -2.61 -5.09
C LEU A 170 -7.69 -1.80 -5.58
N GLN A 171 -7.71 -0.48 -5.31
CA GLN A 171 -8.73 0.41 -5.88
C GLN A 171 -8.59 0.50 -7.40
N GLU A 172 -7.35 0.69 -7.87
CA GLU A 172 -7.06 0.84 -9.28
C GLU A 172 -7.32 -0.46 -10.06
N LEU A 173 -6.93 -1.61 -9.51
CA LEU A 173 -7.22 -2.93 -10.09
C LEU A 173 -8.72 -3.13 -10.27
N HIS A 174 -9.52 -2.76 -9.26
CA HIS A 174 -10.96 -2.88 -9.39
C HIS A 174 -11.53 -1.94 -10.47
N ARG A 175 -11.03 -0.69 -10.53
CA ARG A 175 -11.42 0.30 -11.56
C ARG A 175 -11.09 -0.20 -12.97
N LEU A 176 -9.86 -0.68 -13.18
CA LEU A 176 -9.39 -1.19 -14.45
C LEU A 176 -10.12 -2.47 -14.84
N GLY A 177 -10.24 -3.46 -13.94
CA GLY A 177 -10.98 -4.69 -14.22
C GLY A 177 -12.42 -4.41 -14.67
N LYS A 178 -13.10 -3.46 -14.00
CA LYS A 178 -14.43 -3.03 -14.42
C LYS A 178 -14.44 -2.37 -15.80
N ALA A 179 -13.42 -1.60 -16.15
CA ALA A 179 -13.29 -0.97 -17.46
C ALA A 179 -13.06 -1.99 -18.58
N TYR A 180 -12.22 -3.01 -18.35
CA TYR A 180 -11.90 -4.05 -19.34
C TYR A 180 -13.06 -5.04 -19.53
N PHE A 181 -13.71 -5.49 -18.45
CA PHE A 181 -14.77 -6.51 -18.51
C PHE A 181 -16.19 -5.92 -18.56
N GLY A 182 -16.35 -4.62 -18.35
CA GLY A 182 -17.63 -3.90 -18.37
C GLY A 182 -18.54 -4.17 -17.15
N ASN A 183 -18.10 -4.97 -16.17
CA ASN A 183 -18.85 -5.33 -14.97
C ASN A 183 -17.88 -5.66 -13.81
N THR A 184 -18.40 -6.02 -12.63
CA THR A 184 -17.59 -6.37 -11.45
C THR A 184 -17.47 -7.88 -11.21
N ASN A 185 -18.00 -8.72 -12.12
CA ASN A 185 -17.99 -10.18 -11.95
C ASN A 185 -16.58 -10.77 -12.08
N PHE A 186 -15.63 -10.05 -12.68
CA PHE A 186 -14.21 -10.44 -12.73
C PHE A 186 -13.61 -10.60 -11.32
N ALA A 187 -14.14 -9.90 -10.31
CA ALA A 187 -13.57 -9.90 -8.97
C ALA A 187 -13.64 -11.29 -8.30
N ASN A 188 -14.62 -12.13 -8.66
CA ASN A 188 -14.78 -13.48 -8.10
C ASN A 188 -13.68 -14.45 -8.59
N PRO A 189 -13.50 -14.70 -9.90
CA PRO A 189 -12.43 -15.57 -10.38
C PRO A 189 -11.04 -15.03 -10.03
N VAL A 190 -10.85 -13.70 -10.01
CA VAL A 190 -9.59 -13.09 -9.58
C VAL A 190 -9.27 -13.38 -8.11
N LYS A 191 -10.29 -13.40 -7.22
CA LYS A 191 -10.11 -13.81 -5.81
C LYS A 191 -9.82 -15.29 -5.66
N ASP A 192 -10.27 -16.15 -6.57
CA ASP A 192 -9.93 -17.58 -6.50
C ASP A 192 -8.42 -17.81 -6.60
N LYS A 193 -7.67 -16.87 -7.20
CA LYS A 193 -6.21 -16.92 -7.22
C LYS A 193 -5.56 -16.81 -5.83
N LEU A 194 -6.28 -16.27 -4.83
CA LEU A 194 -5.83 -16.26 -3.44
C LEU A 194 -5.79 -17.67 -2.82
N GLN A 195 -6.35 -18.69 -3.48
CA GLN A 195 -6.21 -20.09 -3.06
C GLN A 195 -4.76 -20.61 -3.14
N ASP A 196 -3.88 -19.90 -3.86
CA ASP A 196 -2.45 -20.22 -3.89
C ASP A 196 -1.75 -19.86 -2.56
N MET A 197 -2.35 -18.99 -1.74
CA MET A 197 -1.87 -18.66 -0.38
C MET A 197 -2.32 -19.71 0.64
N THR A 198 -1.67 -19.76 1.80
CA THR A 198 -2.16 -20.60 2.90
C THR A 198 -3.52 -20.10 3.42
N ASP A 199 -4.31 -21.00 4.03
CA ASP A 199 -5.62 -20.63 4.59
C ASP A 199 -5.50 -19.49 5.62
N ALA A 200 -4.44 -19.49 6.44
CA ALA A 200 -4.19 -18.47 7.44
C ALA A 200 -3.93 -17.09 6.81
N GLU A 201 -3.06 -17.03 5.80
CA GLU A 201 -2.73 -15.79 5.07
C GLU A 201 -3.94 -15.24 4.31
N ARG A 202 -4.70 -16.12 3.64
CA ARG A 202 -5.91 -15.75 2.92
C ARG A 202 -6.97 -15.21 3.89
N SER A 203 -7.21 -15.87 5.01
CA SER A 203 -8.15 -15.40 6.04
C SER A 203 -7.74 -14.05 6.61
N LEU A 204 -6.43 -13.85 6.85
CA LEU A 204 -5.89 -12.59 7.32
C LEU A 204 -6.11 -11.45 6.31
N PHE A 205 -5.77 -11.65 5.03
CA PHE A 205 -6.00 -10.67 3.98
C PHE A 205 -7.49 -10.33 3.82
N MET A 206 -8.36 -11.35 3.79
CA MET A 206 -9.80 -11.13 3.64
C MET A 206 -10.39 -10.38 4.84
N ALA A 207 -9.99 -10.71 6.07
CA ALA A 207 -10.42 -9.99 7.26
C ALA A 207 -10.01 -8.51 7.21
N TRP A 208 -8.78 -8.23 6.78
CA TRP A 208 -8.31 -6.85 6.57
C TRP A 208 -9.09 -6.15 5.45
N LEU A 209 -9.28 -6.80 4.31
CA LEU A 209 -10.00 -6.24 3.17
C LEU A 209 -11.44 -5.86 3.54
N HIS A 210 -12.12 -6.71 4.32
CA HIS A 210 -13.48 -6.44 4.82
C HIS A 210 -13.56 -5.27 5.80
N GLN A 211 -12.50 -5.02 6.58
CA GLN A 211 -12.40 -3.88 7.49
C GLN A 211 -11.92 -2.60 6.79
N SER A 212 -11.31 -2.73 5.62
CA SER A 212 -10.84 -1.61 4.81
C SER A 212 -11.99 -0.88 4.10
N THR A 213 -11.70 0.33 3.61
CA THR A 213 -12.63 1.09 2.75
C THR A 213 -12.94 0.38 1.42
N LEU A 214 -12.20 -0.68 1.08
CA LEU A 214 -12.34 -1.47 -0.14
C LEU A 214 -13.37 -2.58 -0.04
N SER A 215 -13.88 -2.85 1.17
CA SER A 215 -14.84 -3.92 1.44
C SER A 215 -16.01 -3.94 0.47
N LYS A 216 -16.53 -2.76 0.06
CA LYS A 216 -17.65 -2.65 -0.90
C LYS A 216 -17.28 -2.89 -2.36
N LEU A 217 -16.00 -2.73 -2.72
CA LEU A 217 -15.51 -2.92 -4.09
C LEU A 217 -15.22 -4.40 -4.36
N TRP A 218 -14.64 -5.08 -3.38
CA TRP A 218 -14.26 -6.48 -3.47
C TRP A 218 -15.20 -7.36 -2.65
N HIS A 219 -16.48 -7.03 -2.52
CA HIS A 219 -17.47 -7.90 -1.88
C HIS A 219 -18.07 -8.92 -2.85
#